data_AF-A0A2E4MFF7-F1
#
_entry.id   AF-A0A2E4MFF7-F1
#
_cell.length_a   1.000
_cell.length_b   1.000
_cell.length_c   1.000
_cell.angle_alpha   90.00
_cell.angle_beta   90.00
_cell.angle_gamma   90.00
#
_symmetry.space_group_name_H-M   'P 1'
#
loop_
_entity.id
_entity.type
_entity.pdbx_description
1 polymer ?
#
loop_
_entity_poly.entity_id
_entity_poly.type
_entity_poly.pdbx_seq_one_letter_code
_entity_poly.pdbx_strand_id
1 'polypeptide(L)'
;KQGSNFGTKEHLRWFKEQLLEAKNNNRAVVWHSSFPYLSAPDLTWFNCDEDNTIKTDNGYECDDHDNWGWYPEERTDIANFIKKHQIQLCIVSGDAHMAAIDDGTNSDYATNGGAPIPVFHAGPLDRKPSIKGGPYSNGMSGVRGQYGIMKIIDGGKDDLCIEWKVKNYKGEFVVNTNGAPLEHSFCFQLRD
;
A
#
# COMPACT_ATOMS: atom_id res chain seq x y z
N LYS A 1 -1.61 13.21 19.77
CA LYS A 1 -1.63 11.95 20.56
C LYS A 1 -0.95 10.88 19.72
N GLN A 2 -0.13 10.02 20.32
CA GLN A 2 0.37 8.82 19.65
C GLN A 2 -0.85 7.95 19.32
N GLY A 3 -1.33 8.04 18.07
CA GLY A 3 -2.47 7.26 17.60
C GLY A 3 -2.03 5.88 17.14
N SER A 4 -2.99 5.01 16.85
CA SER A 4 -2.75 3.70 16.24
C SER A 4 -3.79 3.47 15.16
N ASN A 5 -3.37 2.97 14.01
CA ASN A 5 -4.25 2.54 12.94
C ASN A 5 -4.89 1.17 13.26
N PHE A 6 -4.19 0.33 14.04
CA PHE A 6 -4.75 -0.90 14.59
C PHE A 6 -5.69 -0.68 15.78
N GLY A 7 -5.71 0.53 16.34
CA GLY A 7 -6.57 0.95 17.46
C GLY A 7 -6.10 0.47 18.83
N THR A 8 -5.66 -0.78 18.95
CA THR A 8 -5.17 -1.37 20.21
C THR A 8 -3.86 -2.13 20.06
N LYS A 9 -3.10 -2.23 21.15
CA LYS A 9 -1.85 -3.01 21.19
C LYS A 9 -2.13 -4.50 21.00
N GLU A 10 -3.28 -4.98 21.47
CA GLU A 10 -3.71 -6.37 21.32
C GLU A 10 -3.97 -6.73 19.86
N HIS A 11 -4.59 -5.82 19.09
CA HIS A 11 -4.87 -6.03 17.67
C HIS A 11 -3.57 -5.99 16.84
N LEU A 12 -2.67 -5.04 17.12
CA LEU A 12 -1.34 -5.01 16.50
C LEU A 12 -0.52 -6.27 16.82
N ARG A 13 -0.57 -6.75 18.08
CA ARG A 13 0.10 -8.00 18.47
C ARG A 13 -0.48 -9.19 17.71
N TRP A 14 -1.80 -9.33 17.68
CA TRP A 14 -2.47 -10.39 16.91
C TRP A 14 -2.03 -10.37 15.43
N PHE A 15 -1.98 -9.19 14.81
CA PHE A 15 -1.54 -9.06 13.43
C PHE A 15 -0.11 -9.57 13.23
N LYS A 16 0.83 -9.15 14.09
CA LYS A 16 2.22 -9.64 14.07
C LYS A 16 2.32 -11.16 14.28
N GLU A 17 1.49 -11.73 15.16
CA GLU A 17 1.42 -13.18 15.37
C GLU A 17 0.93 -13.91 14.11
N GLN A 18 -0.06 -13.38 13.40
CA GLN A 18 -0.54 -13.95 12.12
C GLN A 18 0.53 -13.89 11.02
N LEU A 19 1.30 -12.79 10.95
CA LEU A 19 2.43 -12.69 10.02
C LEU A 19 3.50 -13.75 10.32
N LEU A 20 3.81 -13.96 11.59
CA LEU A 20 4.79 -14.96 12.02
C LEU A 20 4.30 -16.39 11.78
N GLU A 21 3.02 -16.65 12.02
CA GLU A 21 2.38 -17.93 11.68
C GLU A 21 2.49 -18.21 10.18
N ALA A 22 2.21 -17.23 9.34
CA ALA A 22 2.36 -17.37 7.88
C ALA A 22 3.80 -17.72 7.48
N LYS A 23 4.80 -16.98 8.02
CA LYS A 23 6.22 -17.28 7.76
C LYS A 23 6.60 -18.69 8.20
N ASN A 24 6.20 -19.11 9.41
CA ASN A 24 6.49 -20.46 9.92
C ASN A 24 5.84 -21.59 9.12
N ASN A 25 4.82 -21.28 8.32
CA ASN A 25 4.13 -22.21 7.43
C ASN A 25 4.50 -22.02 5.96
N ASN A 26 5.58 -21.28 5.65
CA ASN A 26 6.02 -20.97 4.28
C ASN A 26 4.93 -20.32 3.42
N ARG A 27 4.17 -19.38 3.98
CA ARG A 27 3.09 -18.66 3.29
C ARG A 27 3.50 -17.21 3.04
N ALA A 28 3.18 -16.70 1.85
CA ALA A 28 3.14 -15.27 1.60
C ALA A 28 1.85 -14.65 2.17
N VAL A 29 1.91 -13.36 2.48
CA VAL A 29 0.78 -12.61 3.04
C VAL A 29 0.33 -11.52 2.06
N VAL A 30 -0.98 -11.47 1.82
CA VAL A 30 -1.62 -10.29 1.23
C VAL A 30 -2.30 -9.53 2.36
N TRP A 31 -1.74 -8.39 2.76
CA TRP A 31 -2.34 -7.55 3.77
C TRP A 31 -3.34 -6.58 3.11
N HIS A 32 -4.62 -6.79 3.39
CA HIS A 32 -5.65 -5.84 3.00
C HIS A 32 -5.71 -4.68 4.00
N SER A 33 -5.32 -3.48 3.58
CA SER A 33 -5.36 -2.27 4.40
C SER A 33 -6.27 -1.25 3.77
N SER A 34 -7.31 -0.82 4.47
CA SER A 34 -8.25 0.18 3.94
C SER A 34 -7.52 1.45 3.52
N PHE A 35 -6.53 1.89 4.31
CA PHE A 35 -5.81 3.15 4.10
C PHE A 35 -4.54 2.99 3.28
N PRO A 36 -4.13 4.05 2.53
CA PRO A 36 -2.85 4.08 1.82
C PRO A 36 -1.67 3.82 2.76
N TYR A 37 -0.86 2.80 2.43
CA TYR A 37 0.36 2.49 3.17
C TYR A 37 1.50 3.48 2.88
N LEU A 38 1.63 3.88 1.61
CA LEU A 38 2.58 4.92 1.21
C LEU A 38 2.03 6.27 1.63
N SER A 39 2.91 7.07 2.22
CA SER A 39 2.66 8.48 2.50
C SER A 39 4.00 9.21 2.40
N ALA A 40 4.37 9.70 1.23
CA ALA A 40 5.47 10.64 1.17
C ALA A 40 5.09 11.85 2.04
N PRO A 41 6.00 12.33 2.91
CA PRO A 41 5.78 13.52 3.71
C PRO A 41 5.91 14.82 2.89
N ASP A 42 5.76 14.75 1.55
CA ASP A 42 6.00 15.93 0.73
C ASP A 42 4.84 16.92 0.90
N LEU A 43 5.18 17.95 1.67
CA LEU A 43 4.32 19.05 2.10
C LEU A 43 3.83 19.92 0.94
N THR A 44 4.33 19.72 -0.28
CA THR A 44 4.02 20.55 -1.46
C THR A 44 2.86 20.01 -2.32
N TRP A 45 2.43 18.77 -2.08
CA TRP A 45 1.28 18.15 -2.76
C TRP A 45 0.22 17.64 -1.78
N PHE A 46 0.25 18.11 -0.52
CA PHE A 46 -0.67 17.73 0.56
C PHE A 46 -2.06 17.47 0.00
N ASN A 47 -2.38 16.18 -0.17
CA ASN A 47 -3.59 15.71 -0.83
C ASN A 47 -4.73 15.70 0.18
N CYS A 48 -4.84 16.81 0.92
CA CYS A 48 -6.05 17.11 1.67
C CYS A 48 -7.12 17.37 0.63
N ASP A 49 -8.28 16.76 0.79
CA ASP A 49 -9.44 17.38 0.18
C ASP A 49 -9.60 18.81 0.75
N GLU A 50 -10.31 19.67 0.00
CA GLU A 50 -10.48 21.08 0.39
C GLU A 50 -11.07 21.21 1.81
N ASP A 51 -11.85 20.22 2.25
CA ASP A 51 -12.53 20.19 3.55
C ASP A 51 -11.59 19.89 4.73
N ASN A 52 -10.50 19.14 4.52
CA ASN A 52 -9.52 18.78 5.56
C ASN A 52 -8.24 19.63 5.52
N THR A 53 -8.21 20.66 4.66
CA THR A 53 -7.11 21.62 4.58
C THR A 53 -7.22 22.66 5.70
N ILE A 54 -6.30 22.61 6.66
CA ILE A 54 -6.17 23.63 7.71
C ILE A 54 -5.22 24.73 7.21
N LYS A 55 -5.69 25.97 7.12
CA LYS A 55 -4.82 27.11 6.82
C LYS A 55 -4.14 27.61 8.10
N THR A 56 -2.82 27.70 8.11
CA THR A 56 -2.03 28.23 9.24
C THR A 56 -1.24 29.46 8.84
N ASP A 57 -0.69 30.18 9.83
CA ASP A 57 0.13 31.38 9.57
C ASP A 57 1.43 31.07 8.80
N ASN A 58 1.84 29.79 8.78
CA ASN A 58 3.06 29.32 8.12
C ASN A 58 2.78 28.47 6.86
N GLY A 59 1.52 28.34 6.41
CA GLY A 59 1.16 27.59 5.22
C GLY A 59 -0.17 26.84 5.34
N TYR A 60 -0.16 25.57 4.92
CA TYR A 60 -1.30 24.66 5.02
C TYR A 60 -0.89 23.41 5.78
N GLU A 61 -1.75 22.98 6.69
CA GLU A 61 -1.71 21.71 7.40
C GLU A 61 -2.91 20.86 6.98
N CYS A 62 -2.90 19.57 7.30
CA CYS A 62 -3.95 18.63 6.94
C CYS A 62 -4.45 17.91 8.18
N ASP A 63 -5.76 17.88 8.39
CA ASP A 63 -6.40 17.01 9.40
C ASP A 63 -6.73 15.63 8.81
N ASP A 64 -5.98 15.19 7.78
CA ASP A 64 -6.21 13.90 7.15
C ASP A 64 -5.45 12.79 7.88
N HIS A 65 -6.12 12.23 8.90
CA HIS A 65 -5.71 11.04 9.63
C HIS A 65 -5.96 9.73 8.85
N ASP A 66 -6.43 9.80 7.60
CA ASP A 66 -6.94 8.68 6.79
C ASP A 66 -5.84 7.94 6.01
N ASN A 67 -4.61 7.94 6.51
CA ASN A 67 -3.48 7.26 5.90
C ASN A 67 -2.43 6.82 6.94
N TRP A 68 -1.58 5.87 6.54
CA TRP A 68 -0.51 5.36 7.40
C TRP A 68 0.57 6.40 7.77
N GLY A 69 0.62 7.53 7.06
CA GLY A 69 1.56 8.62 7.33
C GLY A 69 1.34 9.32 8.66
N TRP A 70 0.14 9.25 9.20
CA TRP A 70 -0.16 9.77 10.53
C TRP A 70 0.26 8.85 11.68
N TYR A 71 0.64 7.61 11.35
CA TYR A 71 1.07 6.59 12.31
C TYR A 71 2.50 6.10 12.00
N PRO A 72 3.49 6.99 11.84
CA PRO A 72 4.80 6.64 11.32
C PRO A 72 5.58 5.69 12.23
N GLU A 73 5.39 5.80 13.55
CA GLU A 73 6.04 4.92 14.53
C GLU A 73 5.47 3.50 14.46
N GLU A 74 4.14 3.35 14.39
CA GLU A 74 3.49 2.04 14.23
C GLU A 74 3.85 1.41 12.87
N ARG A 75 3.88 2.21 11.80
CA ARG A 75 4.33 1.76 10.47
C ARG A 75 5.77 1.24 10.50
N THR A 76 6.66 1.99 11.14
CA THR A 76 8.08 1.62 11.28
C THR A 76 8.24 0.36 12.13
N ASP A 77 7.48 0.22 13.21
CA ASP A 77 7.47 -0.97 14.07
C ASP A 77 6.99 -2.23 13.32
N ILE A 78 5.97 -2.10 12.47
CA ILE A 78 5.51 -3.18 11.59
C ILE A 78 6.57 -3.53 10.54
N ALA A 79 7.14 -2.53 9.85
CA ALA A 79 8.17 -2.76 8.83
C ALA A 79 9.43 -3.42 9.43
N ASN A 80 9.86 -2.98 10.61
CA ASN A 80 10.95 -3.61 11.35
C ASN A 80 10.65 -5.06 11.73
N PHE A 81 9.41 -5.36 12.11
CA PHE A 81 8.99 -6.73 12.40
C PHE A 81 9.04 -7.60 11.14
N ILE A 82 8.51 -7.11 10.02
CA ILE A 82 8.56 -7.79 8.71
C ILE A 82 10.01 -8.07 8.30
N LYS A 83 10.89 -7.06 8.37
CA LYS A 83 12.33 -7.18 8.10
C LYS A 83 12.98 -8.27 8.96
N LYS A 84 12.79 -8.18 10.28
CA LYS A 84 13.43 -9.07 11.26
C LYS A 84 13.09 -10.54 11.02
N HIS A 85 11.86 -10.81 10.59
CA HIS A 85 11.35 -12.17 10.39
C HIS A 85 11.32 -12.60 8.92
N GLN A 86 11.85 -11.77 8.00
CA GLN A 86 11.91 -12.03 6.56
C GLN A 86 10.55 -12.46 5.98
N ILE A 87 9.50 -11.74 6.37
CA ILE A 87 8.12 -12.06 6.01
C ILE A 87 7.85 -11.59 4.59
N GLN A 88 7.35 -12.50 3.75
CA GLN A 88 6.98 -12.21 2.37
C GLN A 88 5.56 -11.61 2.34
N LEU A 89 5.45 -10.32 2.05
CA LEU A 89 4.19 -9.58 2.17
C LEU A 89 4.02 -8.53 1.05
N CYS A 90 2.80 -8.41 0.54
CA CYS A 90 2.35 -7.27 -0.26
C CYS A 90 1.07 -6.69 0.31
N ILE A 91 0.78 -5.42 0.02
CA ILE A 91 -0.40 -4.71 0.50
C ILE A 91 -1.36 -4.46 -0.65
N VAL A 92 -2.65 -4.69 -0.39
CA VAL A 92 -3.74 -4.22 -1.25
C VAL A 92 -4.59 -3.23 -0.48
N SER A 93 -4.87 -2.10 -1.11
CA SER A 93 -5.58 -0.99 -0.50
C SER A 93 -6.73 -0.46 -1.35
N GLY A 94 -7.66 0.21 -0.66
CA GLY A 94 -8.76 0.96 -1.24
C GLY A 94 -8.62 2.44 -0.89
N ASP A 95 -9.71 3.03 -0.43
CA ASP A 95 -9.88 4.40 0.11
C ASP A 95 -9.50 5.56 -0.80
N ALA A 96 -8.27 5.61 -1.33
CA ALA A 96 -7.75 6.65 -2.22
C ALA A 96 -8.47 6.76 -3.57
N HIS A 97 -9.58 6.04 -3.77
CA HIS A 97 -10.41 6.05 -4.97
C HIS A 97 -9.59 6.15 -6.27
N MET A 98 -8.52 5.38 -6.38
CA MET A 98 -7.57 5.40 -7.48
C MET A 98 -7.00 4.01 -7.68
N ALA A 99 -6.45 3.80 -8.86
CA ALA A 99 -5.60 2.65 -9.11
C ALA A 99 -4.16 3.13 -9.01
N ALA A 100 -3.30 2.43 -8.27
CA ALA A 100 -1.90 2.81 -8.14
C ALA A 100 -1.06 1.61 -7.76
N ILE A 101 0.19 1.55 -8.25
CA ILE A 101 1.09 0.45 -7.93
C ILE A 101 2.46 0.99 -7.54
N ASP A 102 2.92 0.57 -6.36
CA ASP A 102 4.32 0.66 -5.95
C ASP A 102 4.93 -0.73 -5.90
N ASP A 103 6.13 -0.87 -6.45
CA ASP A 103 6.92 -2.11 -6.49
C ASP A 103 7.70 -2.38 -5.19
N GLY A 104 7.58 -1.50 -4.19
CA GLY A 104 8.31 -1.58 -2.94
C GLY A 104 9.43 -0.55 -2.81
N THR A 105 9.76 0.17 -3.88
CA THR A 105 10.83 1.20 -3.87
C THR A 105 10.52 2.38 -2.94
N ASN A 106 9.25 2.68 -2.69
CA ASN A 106 8.83 3.84 -1.88
C ASN A 106 8.15 3.46 -0.56
N SER A 107 8.07 2.16 -0.24
CA SER A 107 7.34 1.63 0.92
C SER A 107 8.23 0.98 1.99
N ASP A 108 9.55 1.04 1.82
CA ASP A 108 10.50 0.51 2.81
C ASP A 108 10.64 1.47 4.00
N TYR A 109 9.75 1.31 4.97
CA TYR A 109 9.74 2.10 6.20
C TYR A 109 10.53 1.44 7.34
N ALA A 110 11.25 0.35 7.08
CA ALA A 110 12.07 -0.27 8.11
C ALA A 110 13.26 0.64 8.47
N THR A 111 13.70 0.59 9.72
CA THR A 111 14.90 1.30 10.17
C THR A 111 16.11 0.76 9.38
N ASN A 112 16.77 1.67 8.67
CA ASN A 112 17.87 1.40 7.72
C ASN A 112 17.45 0.55 6.49
N GLY A 113 16.18 0.60 6.10
CA GLY A 113 15.62 -0.17 4.98
C GLY A 113 15.64 -1.69 5.20
N GLY A 114 15.43 -2.48 4.16
CA GLY A 114 15.43 -3.94 4.18
C GLY A 114 14.05 -4.60 4.32
N ALA A 115 12.96 -3.85 4.19
CA ALA A 115 11.61 -4.40 4.00
C ALA A 115 10.82 -3.62 2.95
N PRO A 116 11.24 -3.63 1.67
CA PRO A 116 10.41 -3.11 0.59
C PRO A 116 9.12 -3.95 0.48
N ILE A 117 7.98 -3.28 0.41
CA ILE A 117 6.66 -3.93 0.40
C ILE A 117 5.89 -3.48 -0.85
N PRO A 118 5.64 -4.33 -1.84
CA PRO A 118 4.78 -3.97 -2.97
C PRO A 118 3.39 -3.54 -2.49
N VAL A 119 2.84 -2.45 -3.05
CA VAL A 119 1.54 -1.89 -2.66
C VAL A 119 0.67 -1.67 -3.88
N PHE A 120 -0.59 -2.11 -3.80
CA PHE A 120 -1.56 -2.00 -4.87
C PHE A 120 -2.86 -1.33 -4.40
N HIS A 121 -3.24 -0.19 -5.00
CA HIS A 121 -4.60 0.32 -4.92
C HIS A 121 -5.44 -0.20 -6.09
N ALA A 122 -6.55 -0.85 -5.78
CA ALA A 122 -7.33 -1.63 -6.76
C ALA A 122 -8.63 -0.96 -7.24
N GLY A 123 -8.82 0.35 -7.02
CA GLY A 123 -10.07 1.07 -7.30
C GLY A 123 -9.91 2.25 -8.26
N PRO A 124 -10.90 3.16 -8.36
CA PRO A 124 -12.24 3.08 -7.79
C PRO A 124 -13.24 2.46 -8.77
N LEU A 125 -14.15 1.62 -8.29
CA LEU A 125 -15.29 1.17 -9.11
C LEU A 125 -16.25 2.33 -9.45
N ASP A 126 -16.71 3.12 -8.48
CA ASP A 126 -17.72 4.18 -8.76
C ASP A 126 -17.52 5.48 -7.97
N ARG A 127 -16.54 5.53 -7.06
CA ARG A 127 -16.29 6.72 -6.23
C ARG A 127 -15.57 7.82 -7.01
N LYS A 128 -15.77 9.08 -6.56
CA LYS A 128 -14.99 10.22 -7.06
C LYS A 128 -13.53 10.00 -6.67
N PRO A 129 -12.58 10.09 -7.62
CA PRO A 129 -11.17 9.94 -7.31
C PRO A 129 -10.69 10.88 -6.21
N SER A 130 -9.90 10.35 -5.29
CA SER A 130 -9.29 11.04 -4.14
C SER A 130 -7.88 10.52 -4.02
N ILE A 131 -7.00 11.00 -4.91
CA ILE A 131 -5.60 10.57 -4.94
C ILE A 131 -5.01 10.77 -3.55
N LYS A 132 -4.38 9.75 -2.96
CA LYS A 132 -3.75 9.84 -1.64
C LYS A 132 -2.46 9.03 -1.64
N GLY A 133 -1.51 9.38 -0.79
CA GLY A 133 -0.26 8.62 -0.64
C GLY A 133 0.68 8.72 -1.83
N GLY A 134 1.59 7.75 -1.94
CA GLY A 134 2.66 7.72 -2.95
C GLY A 134 4.00 8.26 -2.43
N PRO A 135 4.99 8.49 -3.32
CA PRO A 135 4.94 8.25 -4.76
C PRO A 135 4.79 6.75 -5.10
N TYR A 136 4.13 6.45 -6.20
CA TYR A 136 3.94 5.08 -6.69
C TYR A 136 4.84 4.84 -7.89
N SER A 137 5.76 3.90 -7.80
CA SER A 137 6.79 3.68 -8.82
C SER A 137 6.25 3.31 -10.20
N ASN A 138 5.10 2.64 -10.27
CA ASN A 138 4.42 2.30 -11.52
C ASN A 138 3.30 3.31 -11.86
N GLY A 139 3.22 4.40 -11.10
CA GLY A 139 2.26 5.47 -11.27
C GLY A 139 0.86 5.14 -10.73
N MET A 140 -0.08 6.00 -11.09
CA MET A 140 -1.47 5.90 -10.66
C MET A 140 -2.46 6.36 -11.74
N SER A 141 -3.73 6.08 -11.52
CA SER A 141 -4.87 6.48 -12.34
C SER A 141 -6.04 6.88 -11.45
N GLY A 142 -6.46 8.15 -11.56
CA GLY A 142 -7.65 8.68 -10.88
C GLY A 142 -8.87 8.68 -11.79
N VAL A 143 -9.14 7.61 -12.53
CA VAL A 143 -10.34 7.52 -13.39
C VAL A 143 -11.36 6.58 -12.76
N ARG A 144 -12.63 6.93 -12.85
CA ARG A 144 -13.73 6.09 -12.31
C ARG A 144 -13.91 4.81 -13.10
N GLY A 145 -14.50 3.80 -12.46
CA GLY A 145 -14.83 2.54 -13.13
C GLY A 145 -13.61 1.68 -13.34
N GLN A 146 -12.74 1.54 -12.35
CA GLN A 146 -11.53 0.74 -12.38
C GLN A 146 -11.57 -0.38 -11.32
N TYR A 147 -10.95 -1.50 -11.64
CA TYR A 147 -10.73 -2.60 -10.72
C TYR A 147 -9.36 -3.24 -10.94
N GLY A 148 -8.77 -3.69 -9.83
CA GLY A 148 -7.52 -4.44 -9.84
C GLY A 148 -7.73 -5.93 -10.07
N ILE A 149 -6.75 -6.56 -10.71
CA ILE A 149 -6.62 -8.00 -10.87
C ILE A 149 -5.30 -8.40 -10.24
N MET A 150 -5.36 -9.26 -9.22
CA MET A 150 -4.20 -9.98 -8.71
C MET A 150 -4.25 -11.42 -9.20
N LYS A 151 -3.27 -11.81 -10.00
CA LYS A 151 -3.08 -13.20 -10.43
C LYS A 151 -1.92 -13.79 -9.65
N ILE A 152 -2.19 -14.88 -8.95
CA ILE A 152 -1.18 -15.65 -8.20
C ILE A 152 -0.73 -16.81 -9.08
N ILE A 153 0.58 -16.97 -9.22
CA ILE A 153 1.23 -17.99 -10.02
C ILE A 153 2.07 -18.83 -9.08
N ASP A 154 1.58 -20.05 -8.82
CA ASP A 154 2.23 -21.04 -7.96
C ASP A 154 2.57 -22.27 -8.80
N GLY A 155 3.86 -22.52 -8.99
CA GLY A 155 4.38 -23.70 -9.69
C GLY A 155 4.63 -24.90 -8.77
N GLY A 156 4.32 -24.80 -7.48
CA GLY A 156 4.67 -25.79 -6.46
C GLY A 156 6.16 -25.79 -6.09
N LYS A 157 6.85 -24.67 -6.30
CA LYS A 157 8.29 -24.47 -6.05
C LYS A 157 8.51 -23.60 -4.81
N ASP A 158 9.73 -23.10 -4.65
CA ASP A 158 10.09 -22.22 -3.54
C ASP A 158 9.67 -20.77 -3.75
N ASP A 159 9.19 -20.42 -4.95
CA ASP A 159 8.72 -19.10 -5.33
C ASP A 159 7.21 -19.04 -5.54
N LEU A 160 6.61 -17.90 -5.16
CA LEU A 160 5.22 -17.54 -5.44
C LEU A 160 5.20 -16.20 -6.16
N CYS A 161 4.78 -16.19 -7.43
CA CYS A 161 4.76 -14.99 -8.23
C CYS A 161 3.37 -14.35 -8.26
N ILE A 162 3.36 -13.02 -8.34
CA ILE A 162 2.15 -12.21 -8.39
C ILE A 162 2.23 -11.28 -9.59
N GLU A 163 1.15 -11.24 -10.37
CA GLU A 163 0.94 -10.24 -11.42
C GLU A 163 -0.24 -9.35 -11.03
N TRP A 164 -0.01 -8.04 -11.02
CA TRP A 164 -1.03 -7.02 -10.87
C TRP A 164 -1.31 -6.34 -12.19
N LYS A 165 -2.60 -6.20 -12.51
CA LYS A 165 -3.07 -5.40 -13.65
C LYS A 165 -4.32 -4.64 -13.25
N VAL A 166 -4.57 -3.51 -13.90
CA VAL A 166 -5.78 -2.72 -13.68
C VAL A 166 -6.60 -2.68 -14.96
N LYS A 167 -7.91 -2.88 -14.81
CA LYS A 167 -8.87 -2.73 -15.91
C LYS A 167 -9.93 -1.70 -15.59
N ASN A 168 -10.49 -1.10 -16.62
CA ASN A 168 -11.68 -0.28 -16.50
C ASN A 168 -12.96 -1.14 -16.60
N TYR A 169 -14.13 -0.53 -16.39
CA TYR A 169 -15.45 -1.16 -16.42
C TYR A 169 -15.82 -1.74 -17.79
N LYS A 170 -15.11 -1.37 -18.86
CA LYS A 170 -15.24 -1.95 -20.20
C LYS A 170 -14.33 -3.17 -20.40
N GLY A 171 -13.46 -3.48 -19.44
CA GLY A 171 -12.51 -4.58 -19.51
C GLY A 171 -11.19 -4.24 -20.20
N GLU A 172 -10.93 -2.97 -20.49
CA GLU A 172 -9.70 -2.47 -21.12
C GLU A 172 -8.64 -2.22 -20.05
N PHE A 173 -7.36 -2.44 -20.38
CA PHE A 173 -6.26 -2.17 -19.46
C PHE A 173 -6.08 -0.66 -19.24
N VAL A 174 -5.90 -0.29 -17.97
CA VAL A 174 -5.69 1.10 -17.54
C VAL A 174 -4.23 1.46 -17.72
N VAL A 175 -3.99 2.71 -18.15
CA VAL A 175 -2.67 3.34 -18.15
C VAL A 175 -2.55 4.33 -17.00
N ASN A 176 -1.33 4.51 -16.51
CA ASN A 176 -0.99 5.51 -15.52
C ASN A 176 -0.95 6.93 -16.15
N THR A 177 -0.71 7.94 -15.32
CA THR A 177 -0.60 9.35 -15.73
C THR A 177 0.46 9.62 -16.79
N ASN A 178 1.46 8.75 -16.94
CA ASN A 178 2.53 8.86 -17.94
C ASN A 178 2.20 8.09 -19.24
N GLY A 179 1.03 7.47 -19.33
CA GLY A 179 0.59 6.69 -20.49
C GLY A 179 1.15 5.27 -20.55
N ALA A 180 1.86 4.80 -19.51
CA ALA A 180 2.34 3.42 -19.42
C ALA A 180 1.26 2.50 -18.80
N PRO A 181 1.19 1.21 -19.17
CA PRO A 181 0.29 0.26 -18.52
C PRO A 181 0.44 0.26 -17.00
N LEU A 182 -0.68 0.31 -16.27
CA LEU A 182 -0.68 0.22 -14.82
C LEU A 182 -0.70 -1.26 -14.41
N GLU A 183 0.50 -1.85 -14.40
CA GLU A 183 0.74 -3.25 -14.07
C GLU A 183 2.09 -3.43 -13.39
N HIS A 184 2.26 -4.54 -12.68
CA HIS A 184 3.52 -4.90 -12.05
C HIS A 184 3.58 -6.42 -11.82
N SER A 185 4.77 -6.98 -11.72
CA SER A 185 4.96 -8.40 -11.41
C SER A 185 6.19 -8.61 -10.55
N PHE A 186 6.07 -9.49 -9.56
CA PHE A 186 7.14 -9.81 -8.62
C PHE A 186 6.96 -11.24 -8.08
N CYS A 187 7.98 -11.78 -7.43
CA CYS A 187 7.93 -13.10 -6.82
C CYS A 187 8.46 -13.07 -5.39
N PHE A 188 7.74 -13.73 -4.49
CA PHE A 188 8.20 -14.02 -3.15
C PHE A 188 9.06 -15.28 -3.13
N GLN A 189 10.07 -15.28 -2.26
CA GLN A 189 10.83 -16.49 -1.94
C GLN A 189 10.30 -17.03 -0.61
N LEU A 190 9.60 -18.17 -0.65
CA LEU A 190 8.92 -18.73 0.52
C LEU A 190 9.84 -19.56 1.42
N ARG A 191 10.96 -20.05 0.87
CA ARG A 191 11.99 -20.78 1.59
C ARG A 191 13.30 -20.01 1.52
N ASP A 192 14.02 -19.98 2.65
CA ASP A 192 15.40 -19.51 2.75
C ASP A 192 16.36 -20.68 2.44
#